data_AF-A0A934DQI4-F1
#
_entry.id   AF-A0A934DQI4-F1
#
_cell.length_a   1.000
_cell.length_b   1.000
_cell.length_c   1.000
_cell.angle_alpha   90.00
_cell.angle_beta   90.00
_cell.angle_gamma   90.00
#
_symmetry.space_group_name_H-M   'P 1'
#
loop_
_entity.id
_entity.type
_entity.pdbx_description
1 polymer ?
#
loop_
_entity_poly.entity_id
_entity_poly.type
_entity_poly.pdbx_seq_one_letter_code
_entity_poly.pdbx_strand_id
1 'polypeptide(L)'
;MPSERPYLAFWLTVALVFYLLLAGSLLTMWLRPQTFYWRPWEYFSDIVYRNLSVPPLWEGEERGDRSREFFFLYQQSRHTRASTDEDGFRTVPYPSRNYPVAVLGDSTIFGSGLSDDETLPWRLALELGLPVFNGGRSDPGNALARPELAGVRLVLHGRTESALTGLRAGEVKIRAAYQPLRQGELGVLNSAPLALYFLPARLQRDLERIGHDISYLVKNRGQTQPYLFKRHTYKPADLDKVVAAVEVNQRILSARGITYVLVPVPASQTLYAPGVDGFTRSFIPRLCQHLRDKGIHAVDLATALEAHKHQGLFTPTDTHWNGQGTAVASRELAAYLRTAGLLEGLAAPADGPLPGN
;
A
#
# COMPACT_ATOMS: atom_id res chain seq x y z
N MET A 1 27.23 4.49 58.68
CA MET A 1 26.55 4.68 57.39
C MET A 1 26.19 3.29 56.86
N PRO A 2 24.92 3.01 56.55
CA PRO A 2 24.53 1.74 55.94
C PRO A 2 25.33 1.56 54.65
N SER A 3 26.00 0.42 54.48
CA SER A 3 26.88 0.18 53.34
C SER A 3 26.10 0.35 52.04
N GLU A 4 26.53 1.22 51.13
CA GLU A 4 25.88 1.47 49.82
C GLU A 4 25.96 0.28 48.85
N ARG A 5 26.61 -0.81 49.27
CA ARG A 5 26.85 -2.03 48.48
C ARG A 5 25.60 -2.78 47.95
N PRO A 6 24.44 -2.87 48.64
CA PRO A 6 23.29 -3.61 48.12
C PRO A 6 22.61 -2.87 46.94
N TYR A 7 22.70 -1.54 46.90
CA TYR A 7 22.16 -0.77 45.78
C TYR A 7 22.98 -0.94 44.51
N LEU A 8 24.31 -1.02 44.61
CA LEU A 8 25.18 -1.23 43.46
C LEU A 8 24.91 -2.58 42.77
N ALA A 9 24.82 -3.68 43.55
CA ALA A 9 24.54 -5.00 43.00
C ALA A 9 23.15 -5.05 42.33
N PHE A 10 22.15 -4.40 42.93
CA PHE A 10 20.82 -4.25 42.35
C PHE A 10 20.87 -3.53 41.00
N TRP A 11 21.49 -2.34 40.94
CA TRP A 11 21.57 -1.56 39.70
C TRP A 11 22.39 -2.25 38.61
N LEU A 12 23.48 -2.93 38.96
CA LEU A 12 24.25 -3.73 38.01
C LEU A 12 23.44 -4.90 37.45
N THR A 13 22.60 -5.54 38.27
CA THR A 13 21.72 -6.62 37.81
C THR A 13 20.65 -6.09 36.87
N VAL A 14 20.01 -4.96 37.21
CA VAL A 14 19.01 -4.30 36.35
C VAL A 14 19.64 -3.88 35.02
N ALA A 15 20.83 -3.29 35.05
CA ALA A 15 21.58 -2.91 33.85
C ALA A 15 21.92 -4.14 33.00
N LEU A 16 22.41 -5.22 33.60
CA LEU A 16 22.74 -6.47 32.89
C LEU A 16 21.51 -7.06 32.20
N VAL A 17 20.37 -7.16 32.89
CA VAL A 17 19.11 -7.66 32.30
C VAL A 17 18.69 -6.78 31.12
N PHE A 18 18.74 -5.45 31.29
CA PHE A 18 18.42 -4.52 30.21
C PHE A 18 19.33 -4.70 28.99
N TYR A 19 20.65 -4.81 29.19
CA TYR A 19 21.61 -5.02 28.10
C TYR A 19 21.47 -6.39 27.43
N LEU A 20 21.13 -7.45 28.18
CA LEU A 20 20.86 -8.77 27.60
C LEU A 20 19.59 -8.75 26.74
N LEU A 21 18.53 -8.08 27.19
CA LEU A 21 17.32 -7.89 26.38
C LEU A 21 17.60 -7.07 25.12
N LEU A 22 18.38 -5.99 25.24
CA LEU A 22 18.79 -5.19 24.10
C LEU A 22 19.65 -6.01 23.12
N ALA A 23 20.65 -6.73 23.60
CA ALA A 23 21.51 -7.58 22.76
C ALA A 23 20.70 -8.69 22.07
N GLY A 24 19.76 -9.33 22.79
CA GLY A 24 18.86 -10.33 22.23
C GLY A 24 17.91 -9.76 21.17
N SER A 25 17.36 -8.55 21.41
CA SER A 25 16.59 -7.78 20.43
C SER A 25 17.38 -7.52 19.16
N LEU A 26 18.60 -7.01 19.30
CA LEU A 26 19.47 -6.67 18.17
C LEU A 26 19.88 -7.91 17.38
N LEU A 27 20.23 -9.00 18.06
CA LEU A 27 20.56 -10.28 17.42
C LEU A 27 19.36 -10.85 16.65
N THR A 28 18.16 -10.83 17.25
CA THR A 28 16.93 -11.27 16.58
C THR A 28 16.64 -10.41 15.36
N MET A 29 16.82 -9.08 15.46
CA MET A 29 16.63 -8.15 14.34
C MET A 29 17.62 -8.41 13.22
N TRP A 30 18.87 -8.70 13.55
CA TRP A 30 19.91 -9.00 12.57
C TRP A 30 19.65 -10.33 11.85
N LEU A 31 19.23 -11.38 12.58
CA LEU A 31 19.00 -12.70 12.02
C LEU A 31 17.65 -12.84 11.29
N ARG A 32 16.59 -12.20 11.80
CA ARG A 32 15.21 -12.34 11.33
C ARG A 32 14.43 -11.03 11.51
N PRO A 33 14.76 -9.96 10.76
CA PRO A 33 14.10 -8.67 10.90
C PRO A 33 12.58 -8.77 10.67
N GLN A 34 12.14 -9.70 9.81
CA GLN A 34 10.73 -9.94 9.51
C GLN A 34 9.90 -10.25 10.76
N THR A 35 10.51 -10.77 11.84
CA THR A 35 9.84 -11.02 13.13
C THR A 35 9.19 -9.78 13.74
N PHE A 36 9.74 -8.60 13.45
CA PHE A 36 9.29 -7.32 14.01
C PHE A 36 8.32 -6.57 13.10
N TYR A 37 8.12 -7.06 11.87
CA TYR A 37 7.27 -6.43 10.87
C TYR A 37 6.04 -7.29 10.60
N TRP A 38 4.93 -6.63 10.34
CA TRP A 38 3.69 -7.33 10.01
C TRP A 38 3.42 -7.34 8.51
N ARG A 39 4.08 -6.44 7.76
CA ARG A 39 3.88 -6.24 6.32
C ARG A 39 5.18 -5.88 5.61
N PRO A 40 5.35 -6.27 4.33
CA PRO A 40 6.50 -5.88 3.51
C PRO A 40 6.69 -4.37 3.47
N TRP A 41 5.62 -3.60 3.30
CA TRP A 41 5.70 -2.13 3.18
C TRP A 41 6.45 -1.45 4.33
N GLU A 42 6.30 -1.95 5.56
CA GLU A 42 6.99 -1.41 6.74
C GLU A 42 8.47 -1.74 6.71
N TYR A 43 8.80 -3.00 6.42
CA TYR A 43 10.17 -3.44 6.25
C TYR A 43 10.88 -2.62 5.17
N PHE A 44 10.21 -2.35 4.05
CA PHE A 44 10.75 -1.49 3.01
C PHE A 44 11.03 -0.08 3.53
N SER A 45 10.07 0.53 4.23
CA SER A 45 10.15 1.92 4.70
C SER A 45 11.19 2.12 5.82
N ASP A 46 11.31 1.15 6.71
CA ASP A 46 12.16 1.23 7.89
C ASP A 46 13.56 0.68 7.65
N ILE A 47 13.73 -0.30 6.76
CA ILE A 47 15.04 -0.96 6.51
C ILE A 47 15.51 -0.72 5.09
N VAL A 48 14.81 -1.26 4.09
CA VAL A 48 15.33 -1.34 2.71
C VAL A 48 15.62 0.02 2.11
N TYR A 49 14.76 1.01 2.37
CA TYR A 49 14.89 2.36 1.82
C TYR A 49 15.97 3.19 2.50
N ARG A 50 16.36 2.78 3.70
CA ARG A 50 17.38 3.44 4.50
C ARG A 50 18.74 2.75 4.40
N ASN A 51 18.79 1.57 3.79
CA ASN A 51 19.98 0.74 3.71
C ASN A 51 20.15 0.10 2.32
N LEU A 52 21.10 0.62 1.54
CA LEU A 52 21.43 0.09 0.21
C LEU A 52 22.00 -1.32 0.22
N SER A 53 22.66 -1.73 1.31
CA SER A 53 23.26 -3.06 1.46
C SER A 53 22.23 -4.16 1.73
N VAL A 54 21.00 -3.81 2.13
CA VAL A 54 19.92 -4.78 2.32
C VAL A 54 19.28 -5.08 0.97
N PRO A 55 19.14 -6.36 0.57
CA PRO A 55 18.46 -6.72 -0.67
C PRO A 55 17.05 -6.11 -0.73
N PRO A 56 16.62 -5.56 -1.88
CA PRO A 56 15.30 -4.98 -2.06
C PRO A 56 14.21 -6.06 -2.21
N LEU A 57 14.20 -7.02 -1.30
CA LEU A 57 13.33 -8.19 -1.30
C LEU A 57 12.82 -8.46 0.11
N TRP A 58 11.51 -8.72 0.20
CA TRP A 58 10.85 -9.35 1.31
C TRP A 58 10.30 -10.70 0.85
N GLU A 59 10.51 -11.73 1.66
CA GLU A 59 9.87 -13.04 1.48
C GLU A 59 9.56 -13.59 2.87
N GLY A 60 8.28 -13.90 3.12
CA GLY A 60 7.85 -14.41 4.42
C GLY A 60 6.37 -14.24 4.70
N GLU A 61 5.98 -14.58 5.92
CA GLU A 61 4.61 -14.53 6.39
C GLU A 61 4.16 -13.11 6.76
N GLU A 62 3.07 -12.67 6.15
CA GLU A 62 2.41 -11.38 6.39
C GLU A 62 1.05 -11.61 7.04
N ARG A 63 0.71 -10.83 8.08
CA ARG A 63 -0.53 -11.00 8.86
C ARG A 63 -1.57 -9.88 8.65
N GLY A 64 -1.21 -8.83 7.90
CA GLY A 64 -2.08 -7.68 7.63
C GLY A 64 -2.11 -6.63 8.74
N ASP A 65 -2.72 -5.47 8.49
CA ASP A 65 -2.72 -4.34 9.43
C ASP A 65 -3.48 -4.58 10.74
N ARG A 66 -4.56 -5.36 10.72
CA ARG A 66 -5.37 -5.65 11.92
C ARG A 66 -4.66 -6.57 12.90
N SER A 67 -3.71 -7.35 12.42
CA SER A 67 -2.89 -8.18 13.31
C SER A 67 -2.05 -7.38 14.31
N ARG A 68 -1.91 -6.06 14.12
CA ARG A 68 -1.29 -5.13 15.08
C ARG A 68 -2.20 -4.76 16.22
N GLU A 69 -3.51 -4.79 15.98
CA GLU A 69 -4.53 -4.39 16.95
C GLU A 69 -4.83 -5.55 17.90
N PHE A 70 -4.75 -6.79 17.42
CA PHE A 70 -5.17 -8.00 18.13
C PHE A 70 -4.01 -8.95 18.35
N PHE A 71 -3.98 -9.70 19.45
CA PHE A 71 -2.95 -10.69 19.74
C PHE A 71 -3.38 -12.08 19.26
N PHE A 72 -4.63 -12.46 19.53
CA PHE A 72 -5.21 -13.74 19.15
C PHE A 72 -6.10 -13.64 17.91
N LEU A 73 -6.90 -12.59 17.80
CA LEU A 73 -7.79 -12.39 16.65
C LEU A 73 -7.01 -11.85 15.45
N TYR A 74 -7.54 -12.10 14.25
CA TYR A 74 -7.01 -11.58 12.99
C TYR A 74 -5.51 -11.83 12.78
N GLN A 75 -5.03 -13.01 13.17
CA GLN A 75 -3.63 -13.44 13.03
C GLN A 75 -3.38 -14.34 11.82
N GLN A 76 -4.37 -14.57 10.94
CA GLN A 76 -4.16 -15.36 9.73
C GLN A 76 -2.99 -14.75 8.95
N SER A 77 -1.98 -15.57 8.67
CA SER A 77 -0.85 -15.20 7.85
C SER A 77 -1.00 -15.73 6.43
N ARG A 78 -0.31 -15.06 5.52
CA ARG A 78 -0.10 -15.52 4.16
C ARG A 78 1.37 -15.36 3.80
N HIS A 79 1.86 -16.26 2.98
CA HIS A 79 3.16 -16.08 2.36
C HIS A 79 3.09 -14.95 1.34
N THR A 80 4.00 -13.98 1.43
CA THR A 80 4.11 -12.86 0.50
C THR A 80 5.56 -12.74 0.04
N ARG A 81 5.76 -12.63 -1.28
CA ARG A 81 7.04 -12.24 -1.88
C ARG A 81 6.92 -10.88 -2.53
N ALA A 82 7.66 -9.91 -1.99
CA ALA A 82 7.62 -8.53 -2.43
C ALA A 82 9.03 -8.05 -2.78
N SER A 83 9.29 -7.73 -4.05
CA SER A 83 10.52 -7.10 -4.50
C SER A 83 10.34 -5.64 -4.96
N THR A 84 11.44 -4.88 -4.93
CA THR A 84 11.53 -3.55 -5.55
C THR A 84 12.77 -3.44 -6.43
N ASP A 85 12.76 -2.49 -7.35
CA ASP A 85 13.95 -2.08 -8.10
C ASP A 85 14.96 -1.33 -7.23
N GLU A 86 16.05 -0.88 -7.86
CA GLU A 86 17.15 -0.16 -7.21
C GLU A 86 16.71 1.16 -6.56
N ASP A 87 15.65 1.76 -7.08
CA ASP A 87 15.08 3.01 -6.59
C ASP A 87 13.99 2.80 -5.53
N GLY A 88 13.59 1.55 -5.30
CA GLY A 88 12.62 1.15 -4.27
C GLY A 88 11.18 1.04 -4.77
N PHE A 89 10.91 1.09 -6.07
CA PHE A 89 9.55 0.89 -6.63
C PHE A 89 9.28 -0.60 -6.88
N ARG A 90 8.03 -1.05 -6.74
CA ARG A 90 7.69 -2.47 -6.86
C ARG A 90 8.02 -2.99 -8.26
N THR A 91 8.60 -4.18 -8.32
CA THR A 91 8.89 -4.86 -9.58
C THR A 91 7.61 -5.19 -10.34
N VAL A 92 7.71 -5.24 -11.67
CA VAL A 92 6.61 -5.51 -12.62
C VAL A 92 7.09 -6.54 -13.66
N PRO A 93 6.19 -7.26 -14.36
CA PRO A 93 6.60 -8.41 -15.18
C PRO A 93 7.34 -7.99 -16.46
N TYR A 94 7.11 -6.76 -16.93
CA TYR A 94 7.73 -6.19 -18.12
C TYR A 94 8.53 -4.95 -17.71
N PRO A 95 9.73 -5.12 -17.13
CA PRO A 95 10.62 -4.00 -16.84
C PRO A 95 10.97 -3.25 -18.13
N SER A 96 10.98 -1.92 -18.08
CA SER A 96 11.26 -1.08 -19.25
C SER A 96 12.08 0.15 -18.85
N ARG A 97 12.89 0.64 -19.80
CA ARG A 97 13.54 1.96 -19.71
C ARG A 97 12.63 3.11 -20.16
N ASN A 98 11.44 2.79 -20.66
CA ASN A 98 10.44 3.74 -21.10
C ASN A 98 9.04 3.16 -20.87
N TYR A 99 8.39 3.51 -19.76
CA TYR A 99 7.07 3.01 -19.41
C TYR A 99 5.98 3.88 -20.08
N PRO A 100 5.13 3.31 -20.96
CA PRO A 100 4.00 4.04 -21.55
C PRO A 100 2.89 4.31 -20.53
N VAL A 101 2.77 3.47 -19.51
CA VAL A 101 1.72 3.51 -18.48
C VAL A 101 2.35 3.56 -17.08
N ALA A 102 1.83 4.43 -16.22
CA ALA A 102 2.16 4.44 -14.79
C ALA A 102 0.90 4.34 -13.93
N VAL A 103 0.94 3.47 -12.92
CA VAL A 103 -0.08 3.39 -11.87
C VAL A 103 0.48 4.02 -10.62
N LEU A 104 -0.09 5.17 -10.22
CA LEU A 104 0.33 5.92 -9.03
C LEU A 104 -0.68 5.68 -7.91
N GLY A 105 -0.26 5.72 -6.66
CA GLY A 105 -1.20 5.66 -5.55
C GLY A 105 -0.56 5.39 -4.21
N ASP A 106 -1.38 4.96 -3.25
CA ASP A 106 -0.96 4.68 -1.88
C ASP A 106 -0.47 3.22 -1.69
N SER A 107 -0.52 2.73 -0.45
CA SER A 107 -0.16 1.35 -0.06
C SER A 107 -0.96 0.27 -0.80
N THR A 108 -2.11 0.62 -1.37
CA THR A 108 -2.97 -0.26 -2.17
C THR A 108 -2.40 -0.52 -3.56
N ILE A 109 -1.82 0.50 -4.18
CA ILE A 109 -1.15 0.37 -5.48
C ILE A 109 0.22 -0.29 -5.32
N PHE A 110 0.91 -0.01 -4.21
CA PHE A 110 2.11 -0.78 -3.84
C PHE A 110 1.82 -2.28 -3.72
N GLY A 111 0.60 -2.62 -3.31
CA GLY A 111 0.20 -3.99 -3.02
C GLY A 111 0.64 -4.44 -1.63
N SER A 112 0.30 -3.68 -0.60
CA SER A 112 0.40 -4.17 0.77
C SER A 112 -0.47 -5.42 0.92
N GLY A 113 0.05 -6.49 1.51
CA GLY A 113 -0.67 -7.76 1.55
C GLY A 113 -0.55 -8.61 0.29
N LEU A 114 0.22 -8.21 -0.73
CA LEU A 114 0.25 -8.86 -2.05
C LEU A 114 1.67 -9.25 -2.48
N SER A 115 1.79 -10.43 -3.08
CA SER A 115 3.00 -10.81 -3.81
C SER A 115 3.15 -9.96 -5.09
N ASP A 116 4.35 -9.93 -5.67
CA ASP A 116 4.66 -9.16 -6.89
C ASP A 116 3.61 -9.37 -8.00
N ASP A 117 3.30 -10.64 -8.29
CA ASP A 117 2.37 -11.11 -9.32
C ASP A 117 0.89 -10.86 -9.01
N GLU A 118 0.60 -10.40 -7.80
CA GLU A 118 -0.73 -10.05 -7.36
C GLU A 118 -1.00 -8.56 -7.37
N THR A 119 0.03 -7.71 -7.50
CA THR A 119 -0.18 -6.27 -7.50
C THR A 119 -1.01 -5.82 -8.71
N LEU A 120 -1.82 -4.77 -8.53
CA LEU A 120 -2.62 -4.23 -9.64
C LEU A 120 -1.73 -3.86 -10.86
N PRO A 121 -0.59 -3.16 -10.71
CA PRO A 121 0.23 -2.80 -11.86
C PRO A 121 0.84 -4.02 -12.56
N TRP A 122 1.23 -5.06 -11.82
CA TRP A 122 1.71 -6.31 -12.42
C TRP A 122 0.65 -6.97 -13.28
N ARG A 123 -0.54 -7.16 -12.72
CA ARG A 123 -1.63 -7.81 -13.45
C ARG A 123 -2.12 -6.99 -14.62
N LEU A 124 -2.19 -5.67 -14.45
CA LEU A 124 -2.54 -4.77 -15.54
C LEU A 124 -1.51 -4.84 -16.67
N ALA A 125 -0.22 -4.97 -16.37
CA ALA A 125 0.81 -5.18 -17.41
C ALA A 125 0.53 -6.45 -18.21
N LEU A 126 0.20 -7.56 -17.54
CA LEU A 126 -0.17 -8.81 -18.20
C LEU A 126 -1.45 -8.66 -19.04
N GLU A 127 -2.48 -8.03 -18.50
CA GLU A 127 -3.75 -7.80 -19.20
C GLU A 127 -3.57 -6.93 -20.45
N LEU A 128 -2.69 -5.93 -20.40
CA LEU A 128 -2.44 -5.01 -21.52
C LEU A 128 -1.39 -5.53 -22.52
N GLY A 129 -0.51 -6.43 -22.09
CA GLY A 129 0.70 -6.78 -22.87
C GLY A 129 1.70 -5.62 -22.99
N LEU A 130 1.69 -4.69 -22.02
CA LEU A 130 2.50 -3.47 -22.04
C LEU A 130 3.26 -3.28 -20.71
N PRO A 131 4.45 -2.65 -20.71
CA PRO A 131 5.11 -2.20 -19.50
C PRO A 131 4.22 -1.22 -18.72
N VAL A 132 3.95 -1.55 -17.47
CA VAL A 132 3.20 -0.70 -16.54
C VAL A 132 4.05 -0.46 -15.32
N PHE A 133 4.33 0.80 -15.01
CA PHE A 133 5.10 1.17 -13.83
C PHE A 133 4.26 1.12 -12.55
N ASN A 134 4.82 0.60 -11.47
CA ASN A 134 4.22 0.65 -10.14
C ASN A 134 4.76 1.84 -9.32
N GLY A 135 4.04 2.96 -9.36
CA GLY A 135 4.31 4.17 -8.57
C GLY A 135 3.51 4.25 -7.27
N GLY A 136 3.20 3.11 -6.64
CA GLY A 136 2.46 3.05 -5.37
C GLY A 136 3.28 3.57 -4.18
N ARG A 137 3.40 4.89 -4.02
CA ARG A 137 4.02 5.57 -2.87
C ARG A 137 3.39 6.95 -2.63
N SER A 138 3.69 7.55 -1.48
CA SER A 138 3.09 8.81 -1.01
C SER A 138 3.37 10.05 -1.87
N ASP A 139 4.28 9.98 -2.84
CA ASP A 139 4.63 11.10 -3.71
C ASP A 139 4.55 10.74 -5.21
N PRO A 140 3.36 10.89 -5.82
CA PRO A 140 3.15 10.66 -7.25
C PRO A 140 4.04 11.56 -8.13
N GLY A 141 4.26 12.81 -7.73
CA GLY A 141 5.07 13.78 -8.45
C GLY A 141 6.55 13.42 -8.50
N ASN A 142 7.09 12.84 -7.42
CA ASN A 142 8.43 12.26 -7.40
C ASN A 142 8.53 11.00 -8.26
N ALA A 143 7.53 10.10 -8.17
CA ALA A 143 7.51 8.88 -8.97
C ALA A 143 7.56 9.20 -10.47
N LEU A 144 6.73 10.15 -10.93
CA LEU A 144 6.72 10.59 -12.33
C LEU A 144 7.98 11.35 -12.79
N ALA A 145 8.83 11.80 -11.86
CA ALA A 145 10.08 12.48 -12.22
C ALA A 145 11.18 11.49 -12.64
N ARG A 146 10.94 10.18 -12.53
CA ARG A 146 11.88 9.15 -12.95
C ARG A 146 12.25 9.26 -14.43
N PRO A 147 13.52 9.03 -14.80
CA PRO A 147 13.94 9.03 -16.20
C PRO A 147 13.14 8.07 -17.08
N GLU A 148 12.80 6.87 -16.58
CA GLU A 148 12.08 5.85 -17.33
C GLU A 148 10.60 6.20 -17.58
N LEU A 149 10.12 7.26 -16.95
CA LEU A 149 8.77 7.81 -17.13
C LEU A 149 8.75 9.08 -17.98
N ALA A 150 9.88 9.50 -18.54
CA ALA A 150 9.94 10.66 -19.44
C ALA A 150 9.00 10.54 -20.65
N GLY A 151 8.74 9.31 -21.11
CA GLY A 151 7.82 9.01 -22.22
C GLY A 151 6.42 8.54 -21.80
N VAL A 152 6.06 8.62 -20.52
CA VAL A 152 4.74 8.17 -20.05
C VAL A 152 3.62 8.92 -20.77
N ARG A 153 2.60 8.21 -21.20
CA ARG A 153 1.44 8.77 -21.92
C ARG A 153 0.14 8.58 -21.16
N LEU A 154 0.07 7.56 -20.29
CA LEU A 154 -1.11 7.23 -19.51
C LEU A 154 -0.76 7.11 -18.02
N VAL A 155 -1.45 7.88 -17.18
CA VAL A 155 -1.35 7.82 -15.72
C VAL A 155 -2.66 7.37 -15.12
N LEU A 156 -2.61 6.25 -14.40
CA LEU A 156 -3.71 5.71 -13.62
C LEU A 156 -3.49 6.09 -12.15
N HIS A 157 -4.33 6.96 -11.60
CA HIS A 157 -4.18 7.43 -10.23
C HIS A 157 -5.12 6.66 -9.29
N GLY A 158 -4.56 5.62 -8.68
CA GLY A 158 -5.19 4.76 -7.69
C GLY A 158 -5.28 5.39 -6.31
N ARG A 159 -6.49 5.46 -5.76
CA ARG A 159 -6.73 5.97 -4.40
C ARG A 159 -7.72 5.13 -3.65
N THR A 160 -7.37 4.73 -2.44
CA THR A 160 -8.34 4.13 -1.52
C THR A 160 -9.52 5.07 -1.31
N GLU A 161 -10.70 4.50 -1.19
CA GLU A 161 -11.94 5.24 -0.96
C GLU A 161 -11.75 6.24 0.18
N SER A 162 -11.32 5.76 1.36
CA SER A 162 -11.10 6.60 2.55
C SER A 162 -10.06 7.73 2.38
N ALA A 163 -9.22 7.67 1.35
CA ALA A 163 -8.24 8.71 1.03
C ALA A 163 -8.72 9.71 -0.04
N LEU A 164 -9.87 9.47 -0.70
CA LEU A 164 -10.37 10.33 -1.77
C LEU A 164 -10.60 11.76 -1.28
N THR A 165 -11.20 11.96 -0.11
CA THR A 165 -11.41 13.31 0.45
C THR A 165 -10.12 14.02 0.86
N GLY A 166 -9.01 13.28 0.94
CA GLY A 166 -7.66 13.80 1.15
C GLY A 166 -6.90 14.09 -0.15
N LEU A 167 -7.49 13.83 -1.32
CA LEU A 167 -6.87 14.10 -2.62
C LEU A 167 -6.49 15.59 -2.73
N ARG A 168 -5.23 15.87 -3.06
CA ARG A 168 -4.73 17.24 -3.17
C ARG A 168 -4.65 17.66 -4.62
N ALA A 169 -5.14 18.86 -4.90
CA ALA A 169 -4.90 19.52 -6.18
C ALA A 169 -3.39 19.70 -6.39
N GLY A 170 -2.88 19.21 -7.51
CA GLY A 170 -1.48 19.32 -7.89
C GLY A 170 -0.55 18.25 -7.32
N GLU A 171 -1.04 17.19 -6.68
CA GLU A 171 -0.16 16.15 -6.14
C GLU A 171 0.53 15.28 -7.20
N VAL A 172 0.00 15.26 -8.42
CA VAL A 172 0.63 14.61 -9.59
C VAL A 172 1.58 15.55 -10.33
N LYS A 173 1.86 16.74 -9.78
CA LYS A 173 2.82 17.67 -10.38
C LYS A 173 4.21 17.04 -10.35
N ILE A 174 4.69 16.63 -11.53
CA ILE A 174 6.04 16.09 -11.72
C ILE A 174 7.08 17.04 -11.12
N ARG A 175 7.90 16.50 -10.21
CA ARG A 175 8.99 17.24 -9.56
C ARG A 175 10.09 17.58 -10.56
N ALA A 176 10.81 18.66 -10.28
CA ALA A 176 11.95 19.06 -11.11
C ALA A 176 13.15 18.13 -10.96
N ALA A 177 13.34 17.57 -9.75
CA ALA A 177 14.40 16.62 -9.46
C ALA A 177 13.79 15.33 -8.92
N TYR A 178 14.22 14.22 -9.51
CA TYR A 178 13.90 12.89 -9.02
C TYR A 178 14.71 12.57 -7.77
N GLN A 179 14.08 11.89 -6.82
CA GLN A 179 14.74 11.35 -5.64
C GLN A 179 14.39 9.86 -5.50
N PRO A 180 15.38 8.94 -5.59
CA PRO A 180 15.18 7.52 -5.27
C PRO A 180 14.53 7.35 -3.90
N LEU A 181 13.73 6.31 -3.68
CA LEU A 181 13.23 6.01 -2.33
C LEU A 181 14.33 5.39 -1.47
N ARG A 182 15.26 4.67 -2.11
CA ARG A 182 16.44 4.11 -1.48
C ARG A 182 17.55 5.16 -1.44
N GLN A 183 17.71 5.83 -0.30
CA GLN A 183 18.58 7.01 -0.18
C GLN A 183 19.74 6.84 0.82
N GLY A 184 19.75 5.79 1.63
CA GLY A 184 20.63 5.70 2.80
C GLY A 184 21.61 4.53 2.81
N GLU A 185 22.80 4.78 3.35
CA GLU A 185 23.68 3.75 3.92
C GLU A 185 23.58 3.78 5.46
N LEU A 186 22.37 3.94 5.99
CA LEU A 186 22.17 3.73 7.42
C LEU A 186 22.24 2.23 7.64
N GLY A 187 23.33 1.74 8.25
CA GLY A 187 23.43 0.35 8.70
C GLY A 187 22.14 -0.10 9.40
N VAL A 188 21.79 -1.39 9.36
CA VAL A 188 20.48 -1.92 9.81
C VAL A 188 20.10 -1.46 11.22
N LEU A 189 21.09 -1.28 12.11
CA LEU A 189 20.90 -0.80 13.46
C LEU A 189 20.50 0.68 13.55
N ASN A 190 20.92 1.50 12.59
CA ASN A 190 20.66 2.94 12.54
C ASN A 190 19.39 3.28 11.76
N SER A 191 18.96 2.40 10.85
CA SER A 191 17.72 2.58 10.09
C SER A 191 16.47 2.26 10.91
N ALA A 192 16.62 1.34 11.87
CA ALA A 192 15.54 0.73 12.61
C ALA A 192 15.20 1.50 13.91
N PRO A 193 13.94 1.95 14.11
CA PRO A 193 13.54 2.61 15.36
C PRO A 193 13.66 1.68 16.59
N LEU A 194 14.56 1.96 17.52
CA LEU A 194 14.79 1.17 18.76
C LEU A 194 13.51 0.73 19.47
N ALA A 195 12.47 1.58 19.49
CA ALA A 195 11.17 1.28 20.10
C ALA A 195 10.43 0.09 19.46
N LEU A 196 10.64 -0.21 18.18
CA LEU A 196 10.01 -1.37 17.53
C LEU A 196 10.67 -2.70 17.91
N TYR A 197 11.97 -2.70 18.20
CA TYR A 197 12.77 -3.93 18.40
C TYR A 197 13.07 -4.21 19.86
N PHE A 198 12.97 -3.21 20.74
CA PHE A 198 13.16 -3.39 22.16
C PHE A 198 12.10 -4.34 22.73
N LEU A 199 12.53 -5.53 23.17
CA LEU A 199 11.64 -6.61 23.60
C LEU A 199 10.60 -6.17 24.66
N PRO A 200 10.95 -5.33 25.67
CA PRO A 200 9.95 -4.80 26.59
C PRO A 200 8.87 -3.93 25.92
N ALA A 201 9.23 -3.08 24.97
CA ALA A 201 8.25 -2.30 24.20
C ALA A 201 7.39 -3.19 23.31
N ARG A 202 7.94 -4.32 22.82
CA ARG A 202 7.14 -5.36 22.16
C ARG A 202 6.16 -6.01 23.13
N LEU A 203 6.60 -6.43 24.31
CA LEU A 203 5.76 -7.05 25.32
C LEU A 203 4.61 -6.12 25.74
N GLN A 204 4.88 -4.83 25.96
CA GLN A 204 3.84 -3.85 26.25
C GLN A 204 2.77 -3.81 25.17
N ARG A 205 3.18 -3.72 23.89
CA ARG A 205 2.23 -3.75 22.75
C ARG A 205 1.44 -5.05 22.69
N ASP A 206 2.05 -6.18 23.03
CA ASP A 206 1.36 -7.47 23.07
C ASP A 206 0.31 -7.51 24.19
N LEU A 207 0.57 -6.90 25.36
CA LEU A 207 -0.43 -6.73 26.41
C LEU A 207 -1.59 -5.81 25.98
N GLU A 208 -1.30 -4.70 25.29
CA GLU A 208 -2.32 -3.81 24.73
C GLU A 208 -3.20 -4.54 23.71
N ARG A 209 -2.60 -5.36 22.85
CA ARG A 209 -3.29 -6.22 21.86
C ARG A 209 -4.21 -7.24 22.51
N ILE A 210 -3.78 -7.89 23.60
CA ILE A 210 -4.62 -8.79 24.39
C ILE A 210 -5.81 -8.02 24.99
N GLY A 211 -5.57 -6.80 25.48
CA GLY A 211 -6.65 -5.91 25.93
C GLY A 211 -7.70 -5.62 24.85
N HIS A 212 -7.26 -5.40 23.61
CA HIS A 212 -8.16 -5.24 22.46
C HIS A 212 -8.94 -6.53 22.13
N ASP A 213 -8.31 -7.71 22.16
CA ASP A 213 -9.01 -8.99 21.98
C ASP A 213 -10.15 -9.12 23.00
N ILE A 214 -9.85 -8.89 24.28
CA ILE A 214 -10.85 -8.97 25.36
C ILE A 214 -11.96 -7.94 25.12
N SER A 215 -11.62 -6.68 24.82
CA SER A 215 -12.64 -5.66 24.56
C SER A 215 -13.51 -6.03 23.36
N TYR A 216 -12.93 -6.60 22.30
CA TYR A 216 -13.65 -7.00 21.10
C TYR A 216 -14.59 -8.17 21.39
N LEU A 217 -14.11 -9.22 22.06
CA LEU A 217 -14.91 -10.39 22.42
C LEU A 217 -16.07 -10.03 23.36
N VAL A 218 -15.87 -9.07 24.26
CA VAL A 218 -16.93 -8.54 25.13
C VAL A 218 -17.98 -7.75 24.34
N LYS A 219 -17.55 -6.89 23.40
CA LYS A 219 -18.46 -6.07 22.59
C LYS A 219 -19.23 -6.88 21.55
N ASN A 220 -18.64 -7.95 21.03
CA ASN A 220 -19.18 -8.75 19.93
C ASN A 220 -19.55 -10.18 20.37
N ARG A 221 -20.00 -10.38 21.62
CA ARG A 221 -20.33 -11.72 22.15
C ARG A 221 -21.24 -12.49 21.18
N GLY A 222 -20.71 -13.56 20.59
CA GLY A 222 -21.42 -14.44 19.66
C GLY A 222 -21.35 -14.04 18.18
N GLN A 223 -20.62 -12.98 17.81
CA GLN A 223 -20.45 -12.55 16.42
C GLN A 223 -18.98 -12.39 16.08
N THR A 224 -18.41 -13.32 15.32
CA THR A 224 -17.13 -13.12 14.66
C THR A 224 -17.39 -12.45 13.31
N GLN A 225 -17.05 -11.15 13.20
CA GLN A 225 -17.08 -10.47 11.91
C GLN A 225 -15.87 -10.93 11.08
N PRO A 226 -16.07 -11.44 9.85
CA PRO A 226 -14.94 -11.87 9.01
C PRO A 226 -14.04 -10.71 8.60
N TYR A 227 -14.54 -9.46 8.65
CA TYR A 227 -13.79 -8.26 8.31
C TYR A 227 -13.89 -7.22 9.42
N LEU A 228 -12.79 -6.48 9.62
CA LEU A 228 -12.79 -5.26 10.44
C LEU A 228 -12.86 -4.02 9.56
N PHE A 229 -14.01 -3.35 9.61
CA PHE A 229 -14.27 -2.17 8.80
C PHE A 229 -13.67 -0.91 9.41
N LYS A 230 -12.90 -0.16 8.62
CA LYS A 230 -12.53 1.21 8.94
C LYS A 230 -13.69 2.13 8.55
N ARG A 231 -14.58 2.37 9.52
CA ARG A 231 -15.82 3.15 9.31
C ARG A 231 -15.54 4.56 8.81
N HIS A 232 -16.14 4.91 7.68
CA HIS A 232 -16.21 6.26 7.14
C HIS A 232 -17.57 6.50 6.50
N THR A 233 -17.91 7.78 6.33
CA THR A 233 -19.13 8.25 5.69
C THR A 233 -18.80 9.42 4.77
N TYR A 234 -19.56 9.54 3.68
CA TYR A 234 -19.45 10.67 2.75
C TYR A 234 -20.67 11.58 2.81
N LYS A 235 -20.44 12.83 2.42
CA LYS A 235 -21.46 13.85 2.22
C LYS A 235 -21.39 14.37 0.79
N PRO A 236 -22.46 14.99 0.27
CA PRO A 236 -22.43 15.64 -1.06
C PRO A 236 -21.24 16.59 -1.27
N ALA A 237 -20.88 17.39 -0.25
CA ALA A 237 -19.74 18.31 -0.34
C ALA A 237 -18.38 17.60 -0.53
N ASP A 238 -18.25 16.34 -0.11
CA ASP A 238 -17.04 15.55 -0.35
C ASP A 238 -16.87 15.24 -1.83
N LEU A 239 -17.98 15.03 -2.56
CA LEU A 239 -17.96 14.77 -4.00
C LEU A 239 -17.37 15.96 -4.75
N ASP A 240 -17.89 17.16 -4.49
CA ASP A 240 -17.42 18.40 -5.11
C ASP A 240 -15.94 18.66 -4.84
N LYS A 241 -15.51 18.42 -3.59
CA LYS A 241 -14.11 18.55 -3.20
C LYS A 241 -13.20 17.61 -3.99
N VAL A 242 -13.58 16.35 -4.12
CA VAL A 242 -12.78 15.35 -4.87
C VAL A 242 -12.76 15.70 -6.35
N VAL A 243 -13.90 16.06 -6.94
CA VAL A 243 -13.99 16.47 -8.35
C VAL A 243 -13.06 17.65 -8.64
N ALA A 244 -13.08 18.69 -7.81
CA ALA A 244 -12.22 19.86 -7.98
C ALA A 244 -10.72 19.52 -7.93
N ALA A 245 -10.30 18.64 -7.02
CA ALA A 245 -8.91 18.19 -6.94
C ALA A 245 -8.50 17.36 -8.18
N VAL A 246 -9.39 16.49 -8.65
CA VAL A 246 -9.18 15.66 -9.85
C VAL A 246 -9.06 16.53 -11.11
N GLU A 247 -9.91 17.54 -11.28
CA GLU A 247 -9.85 18.48 -12.42
C GLU A 247 -8.49 19.20 -12.49
N VAL A 248 -7.93 19.60 -11.35
CA VAL A 248 -6.59 20.22 -11.32
C VAL A 248 -5.51 19.22 -11.73
N ASN A 249 -5.56 18.00 -11.19
CA ASN A 249 -4.58 16.95 -11.49
C ASN A 249 -4.64 16.52 -12.97
N GLN A 250 -5.84 16.37 -13.53
CA GLN A 250 -6.04 16.10 -14.94
C GLN A 250 -5.45 17.22 -15.81
N ARG A 251 -5.75 18.50 -15.53
CA ARG A 251 -5.20 19.62 -16.30
C ARG A 251 -3.67 19.67 -16.28
N ILE A 252 -3.04 19.41 -15.14
CA ILE A 252 -1.58 19.40 -15.00
C ILE A 252 -0.92 18.36 -15.91
N LEU A 253 -1.50 17.16 -16.00
CA LEU A 253 -0.96 16.08 -16.81
C LEU A 253 -1.33 16.25 -18.29
N SER A 254 -2.55 16.68 -18.60
CA SER A 254 -2.96 16.94 -19.98
C SER A 254 -2.18 18.09 -20.62
N ALA A 255 -1.76 19.10 -19.86
CA ALA A 255 -0.84 20.14 -20.34
C ALA A 255 0.53 19.59 -20.81
N ARG A 256 0.84 18.34 -20.46
CA ARG A 256 2.05 17.61 -20.89
C ARG A 256 1.76 16.50 -21.90
N GLY A 257 0.53 16.43 -22.42
CA GLY A 257 0.10 15.35 -23.32
C GLY A 257 -0.04 13.99 -22.63
N ILE A 258 -0.21 13.98 -21.30
CA ILE A 258 -0.42 12.75 -20.51
C ILE A 258 -1.91 12.61 -20.21
N THR A 259 -2.49 11.48 -20.58
CA THR A 259 -3.87 11.11 -20.23
C THR A 259 -3.92 10.71 -18.76
N TYR A 260 -4.87 11.29 -18.03
CA TYR A 260 -5.12 11.01 -16.62
C TYR A 260 -6.41 10.23 -16.45
N VAL A 261 -6.36 9.14 -15.68
CA VAL A 261 -7.52 8.33 -15.29
C VAL A 261 -7.54 8.21 -13.77
N LEU A 262 -8.64 8.59 -13.13
CA LEU A 262 -8.84 8.32 -11.70
C LEU A 262 -9.29 6.86 -11.51
N VAL A 263 -8.66 6.17 -10.55
CA VAL A 263 -8.99 4.79 -10.18
C VAL A 263 -9.32 4.74 -8.68
N PRO A 264 -10.56 5.10 -8.29
CA PRO A 264 -11.00 4.96 -6.90
C PRO A 264 -11.15 3.47 -6.53
N VAL A 265 -10.47 3.05 -5.47
CA VAL A 265 -10.52 1.68 -4.95
C VAL A 265 -11.50 1.64 -3.78
N PRO A 266 -12.64 0.91 -3.87
CA PRO A 266 -13.59 0.83 -2.76
C PRO A 266 -12.96 0.23 -1.51
N ALA A 267 -13.43 0.64 -0.35
CA ALA A 267 -13.05 0.02 0.92
C ALA A 267 -13.84 -1.28 1.14
N SER A 268 -13.27 -2.19 1.95
CA SER A 268 -13.98 -3.40 2.39
C SER A 268 -15.30 -3.09 3.09
N GLN A 269 -15.40 -1.95 3.78
CA GLN A 269 -16.64 -1.47 4.38
C GLN A 269 -17.75 -1.29 3.33
N THR A 270 -17.45 -0.61 2.23
CA THR A 270 -18.44 -0.26 1.22
C THR A 270 -19.04 -1.51 0.58
N LEU A 271 -18.24 -2.54 0.38
CA LEU A 271 -18.68 -3.82 -0.18
C LEU A 271 -19.39 -4.71 0.86
N TYR A 272 -18.79 -4.91 2.03
CA TYR A 272 -19.18 -5.99 2.94
C TYR A 272 -19.90 -5.53 4.21
N ALA A 273 -19.77 -4.26 4.63
CA ALA A 273 -20.35 -3.85 5.89
C ALA A 273 -21.88 -3.70 5.78
N PRO A 274 -22.64 -4.28 6.73
CA PRO A 274 -24.04 -3.96 6.87
C PRO A 274 -24.21 -2.52 7.36
N GLY A 275 -25.30 -1.86 6.96
CA GLY A 275 -25.68 -0.54 7.49
C GLY A 275 -24.86 0.66 7.00
N VAL A 276 -24.05 0.51 5.95
CA VAL A 276 -23.48 1.67 5.22
C VAL A 276 -24.61 2.42 4.53
N ASP A 277 -24.68 3.73 4.72
CA ASP A 277 -25.71 4.56 4.11
C ASP A 277 -25.61 4.56 2.57
N GLY A 278 -26.75 4.82 1.92
CA GLY A 278 -26.85 4.74 0.46
C GLY A 278 -25.95 5.74 -0.27
N PHE A 279 -25.67 6.91 0.33
CA PHE A 279 -24.79 7.90 -0.29
C PHE A 279 -23.34 7.42 -0.26
N THR A 280 -22.84 7.01 0.90
CA THR A 280 -21.49 6.44 1.04
C THR A 280 -21.31 5.23 0.12
N ARG A 281 -22.27 4.30 0.10
CA ARG A 281 -22.18 3.10 -0.76
C ARG A 281 -22.12 3.43 -2.26
N SER A 282 -22.78 4.52 -2.68
CA SER A 282 -22.80 4.96 -4.09
C SER A 282 -21.83 6.11 -4.39
N PHE A 283 -20.92 6.45 -3.47
CA PHE A 283 -20.01 7.58 -3.62
C PHE A 283 -19.10 7.43 -4.85
N ILE A 284 -18.44 6.28 -4.99
CA ILE A 284 -17.54 6.00 -6.13
C ILE A 284 -18.30 6.02 -7.47
N PRO A 285 -19.43 5.30 -7.65
CA PRO A 285 -20.21 5.38 -8.89
C PRO A 285 -20.62 6.82 -9.25
N ARG A 286 -21.08 7.61 -8.26
CA ARG A 286 -21.46 9.02 -8.46
C ARG A 286 -20.27 9.90 -8.85
N LEU A 287 -19.12 9.68 -8.20
CA LEU A 287 -17.87 10.38 -8.51
C LEU A 287 -17.41 10.09 -9.93
N CYS A 288 -17.35 8.82 -10.31
CA CYS A 288 -16.94 8.43 -11.66
C CYS A 288 -17.90 9.00 -12.71
N GLN A 289 -19.21 9.03 -12.43
CA GLN A 289 -20.17 9.65 -13.34
C GLN A 289 -19.95 11.17 -13.47
N HIS A 290 -19.83 11.91 -12.36
CA HIS A 290 -19.57 13.36 -12.39
C HIS A 290 -18.29 13.71 -13.15
N LEU A 291 -17.24 12.92 -12.99
CA LEU A 291 -15.98 13.11 -13.72
C LEU A 291 -16.15 12.86 -15.22
N ARG A 292 -16.86 11.80 -15.60
CA ARG A 292 -17.12 11.49 -17.02
C ARG A 292 -18.01 12.53 -17.69
N ASP A 293 -19.01 13.07 -17.00
CA ASP A 293 -19.84 14.17 -17.49
C ASP A 293 -19.01 15.43 -17.79
N LYS A 294 -17.84 15.55 -17.14
CA LYS A 294 -16.84 16.61 -17.35
C LYS A 294 -15.74 16.22 -18.35
N GLY A 295 -15.85 15.07 -19.02
CA GLY A 295 -14.84 14.56 -19.95
C GLY A 295 -13.56 14.04 -19.28
N ILE A 296 -13.59 13.76 -17.98
CA ILE A 296 -12.46 13.21 -17.23
C ILE A 296 -12.64 11.70 -17.07
N HIS A 297 -11.60 10.94 -17.43
CA HIS A 297 -11.61 9.49 -17.30
C HIS A 297 -11.59 9.04 -15.83
N ALA A 298 -12.52 8.16 -15.48
CA ALA A 298 -12.62 7.54 -14.17
C ALA A 298 -13.26 6.15 -14.27
N VAL A 299 -12.68 5.17 -13.58
CA VAL A 299 -13.12 3.77 -13.59
C VAL A 299 -13.90 3.44 -12.32
N ASP A 300 -15.12 2.94 -12.45
CA ASP A 300 -15.95 2.55 -11.31
C ASP A 300 -15.63 1.11 -10.87
N LEU A 301 -14.59 0.98 -10.03
CA LEU A 301 -14.26 -0.31 -9.44
C LEU A 301 -15.25 -0.76 -8.35
N ALA A 302 -16.08 0.13 -7.80
CA ALA A 302 -17.05 -0.27 -6.79
C ALA A 302 -18.12 -1.17 -7.38
N THR A 303 -18.67 -0.80 -8.54
CA THR A 303 -19.65 -1.63 -9.26
C THR A 303 -19.05 -2.96 -9.70
N ALA A 304 -17.84 -2.95 -10.27
CA ALA A 304 -17.17 -4.18 -10.71
C ALA A 304 -16.85 -5.14 -9.56
N LEU A 305 -16.33 -4.63 -8.43
CA LEU A 305 -16.02 -5.46 -7.26
C LEU A 305 -17.28 -5.93 -6.52
N GLU A 306 -18.35 -5.14 -6.50
CA GLU A 306 -19.64 -5.57 -5.93
C GLU A 306 -20.20 -6.80 -6.67
N ALA A 307 -20.11 -6.82 -8.00
CA ALA A 307 -20.54 -7.97 -8.81
C ALA A 307 -19.74 -9.26 -8.50
N HIS A 308 -18.51 -9.13 -8.03
CA HIS A 308 -17.60 -10.24 -7.73
C HIS A 308 -17.41 -10.48 -6.21
N LYS A 309 -18.14 -9.76 -5.34
CA LYS A 309 -17.88 -9.75 -3.89
C LYS A 309 -17.93 -11.13 -3.23
N HIS A 310 -18.69 -12.05 -3.82
CA HIS A 310 -18.83 -13.44 -3.38
C HIS A 310 -17.51 -14.23 -3.40
N GLN A 311 -16.50 -13.76 -4.12
CA GLN A 311 -15.18 -14.40 -4.22
C GLN A 311 -14.26 -14.08 -3.03
N GLY A 312 -14.66 -13.14 -2.15
CA GLY A 312 -13.80 -12.63 -1.08
C GLY A 312 -12.63 -11.84 -1.66
N LEU A 313 -12.84 -10.54 -1.88
CA LEU A 313 -11.91 -9.68 -2.63
C LEU A 313 -10.92 -8.93 -1.73
N PHE A 314 -11.04 -9.08 -0.42
CA PHE A 314 -10.26 -8.41 0.60
C PHE A 314 -9.66 -9.43 1.56
N THR A 315 -8.53 -9.08 2.15
CA THR A 315 -7.93 -9.90 3.20
C THR A 315 -8.71 -9.71 4.50
N PRO A 316 -9.19 -10.78 5.17
CA PRO A 316 -9.95 -10.66 6.43
C PRO A 316 -9.25 -9.85 7.52
N THR A 317 -7.91 -9.94 7.57
CA THR A 317 -7.04 -9.31 8.56
C THR A 317 -6.42 -7.99 8.09
N ASP A 318 -6.82 -7.49 6.92
CA ASP A 318 -6.25 -6.27 6.35
C ASP A 318 -7.35 -5.37 5.73
N THR A 319 -7.12 -4.06 5.73
CA THR A 319 -8.00 -3.11 5.03
C THR A 319 -7.83 -3.13 3.50
N HIS A 320 -6.77 -3.75 2.97
CA HIS A 320 -6.47 -3.85 1.55
C HIS A 320 -7.19 -5.02 0.86
N TRP A 321 -7.36 -4.89 -0.45
CA TRP A 321 -7.79 -6.01 -1.31
C TRP A 321 -6.79 -7.16 -1.27
N ASN A 322 -7.21 -8.35 -1.67
CA ASN A 322 -6.33 -9.49 -1.89
C ASN A 322 -6.04 -9.66 -3.39
N GLY A 323 -5.30 -10.72 -3.74
CA GLY A 323 -5.02 -11.04 -5.14
C GLY A 323 -6.28 -11.18 -5.98
N GLN A 324 -7.39 -11.73 -5.47
CA GLN A 324 -8.63 -11.81 -6.28
C GLN A 324 -9.20 -10.42 -6.59
N GLY A 325 -9.17 -9.51 -5.61
CA GLY A 325 -9.60 -8.11 -5.79
C GLY A 325 -8.80 -7.40 -6.88
N THR A 326 -7.47 -7.53 -6.90
CA THR A 326 -6.64 -6.93 -7.96
C THR A 326 -6.85 -7.58 -9.33
N ALA A 327 -7.19 -8.88 -9.40
CA ALA A 327 -7.55 -9.55 -10.66
C ALA A 327 -8.80 -8.95 -11.30
N VAL A 328 -9.84 -8.76 -10.48
CA VAL A 328 -11.09 -8.16 -10.97
C VAL A 328 -10.84 -6.73 -11.40
N ALA A 329 -10.11 -5.95 -10.58
CA ALA A 329 -9.76 -4.58 -10.90
C ALA A 329 -8.92 -4.48 -12.19
N SER A 330 -7.89 -5.31 -12.38
CA SER A 330 -7.03 -5.25 -13.57
C SER A 330 -7.78 -5.53 -14.85
N ARG A 331 -8.69 -6.52 -14.84
CA ARG A 331 -9.55 -6.83 -15.99
C ARG A 331 -10.50 -5.69 -16.32
N GLU A 332 -11.15 -5.12 -15.31
CA GLU A 332 -12.07 -3.98 -15.49
C GLU A 332 -11.33 -2.76 -16.05
N LEU A 333 -10.16 -2.44 -15.49
CA LEU A 333 -9.29 -1.37 -15.97
C LEU A 333 -8.86 -1.61 -17.42
N ALA A 334 -8.37 -2.81 -17.75
CA ALA A 334 -7.94 -3.12 -19.10
C ALA A 334 -9.09 -3.04 -20.12
N ALA A 335 -10.28 -3.53 -19.75
CA ALA A 335 -11.48 -3.41 -20.58
C ALA A 335 -11.85 -1.93 -20.81
N TYR A 336 -11.92 -1.13 -19.75
CA TYR A 336 -12.20 0.30 -19.84
C TYR A 336 -11.21 1.03 -20.76
N LEU A 337 -9.90 0.80 -20.58
CA LEU A 337 -8.87 1.46 -21.37
C LEU A 337 -8.97 1.12 -22.87
N ARG A 338 -9.31 -0.12 -23.21
CA ARG A 338 -9.56 -0.54 -24.61
C ARG A 338 -10.78 0.15 -25.18
N THR A 339 -11.92 0.09 -24.48
CA THR A 339 -13.18 0.67 -24.96
C THR A 339 -13.10 2.19 -25.10
N ALA A 340 -12.34 2.85 -24.23
CA ALA A 340 -12.12 4.29 -24.29
C ALA A 340 -11.04 4.71 -25.32
N GLY A 341 -10.43 3.78 -26.06
CA GLY A 341 -9.38 4.09 -27.04
C GLY A 341 -8.08 4.61 -26.42
N LEU A 342 -7.87 4.44 -25.11
CA LEU A 342 -6.74 5.04 -24.38
C LEU A 342 -5.42 4.28 -24.54
N LEU A 343 -5.44 3.16 -25.26
CA LEU A 343 -4.25 2.37 -25.59
C LEU A 343 -3.65 2.74 -26.95
N GLU A 344 -4.35 3.54 -27.76
CA GLU A 344 -3.88 3.95 -29.08
C GLU A 344 -2.59 4.78 -28.97
N GLY A 345 -1.57 4.40 -29.75
CA GLY A 345 -0.28 5.08 -29.72
C GLY A 345 0.59 4.77 -28.50
N LEU A 346 0.17 3.90 -27.58
CA LEU A 346 1.06 3.31 -26.59
C LEU A 346 1.87 2.22 -27.29
N ALA A 347 3.15 2.49 -27.57
CA ALA A 347 4.02 1.51 -28.21
C ALA A 347 4.13 0.25 -27.33
N ALA A 348 3.97 -0.92 -27.95
CA ALA A 348 4.46 -2.16 -27.36
C ALA A 348 5.99 -2.07 -27.22
N PRO A 349 6.58 -2.67 -26.17
CA PRO A 349 8.02 -2.59 -25.96
C PRO A 349 8.74 -3.13 -27.21
N ALA A 350 9.64 -2.33 -27.78
CA ALA A 350 10.49 -2.73 -28.90
C ALA A 350 11.55 -3.76 -28.45
N ASP A 351 11.76 -3.87 -27.14
CA ASP A 351 12.69 -4.79 -26.52
C ASP A 351 11.88 -5.93 -25.89
N GLY A 352 12.05 -7.14 -26.42
CA GLY A 352 11.51 -8.36 -25.83
C GLY A 352 11.93 -8.56 -24.37
N PRO A 353 11.43 -9.61 -23.69
CA PRO A 353 11.72 -9.82 -22.27
C PRO A 353 13.23 -9.74 -22.02
N LEU A 354 13.63 -8.91 -21.04
CA LEU A 354 15.00 -8.94 -20.53
C LEU A 354 15.32 -10.40 -20.16
N PRO A 355 16.52 -10.91 -20.52
CA PRO A 355 16.89 -12.28 -20.23
C PRO A 355 16.72 -12.55 -18.73
N GLY A 356 16.04 -13.65 -18.41
CA GLY A 356 15.72 -14.05 -17.05
C GLY A 356 16.98 -14.09 -16.18
N ASN A 357 16.85 -13.49 -14.99
CA ASN A 357 17.77 -13.71 -13.88
C ASN A 357 17.16 -14.75 -12.93
#